data_AF-A0A645GWA5-F1
#
_entry.id   AF-A0A645GWA5-F1
#
_cell.length_a   1.000
_cell.length_b   1.000
_cell.length_c   1.000
_cell.angle_alpha   90.00
_cell.angle_beta   90.00
_cell.angle_gamma   90.00
#
_symmetry.space_group_name_H-M   'P 1'
#
loop_
_entity.id
_entity.type
_entity.pdbx_description
1 polymer ?
#
loop_
_entity_poly.entity_id
_entity_poly.type
_entity_poly.pdbx_seq_one_letter_code
_entity_poly.pdbx_strand_id
1 'polypeptide(L)'
;MELFDERLIKKIGSINKPVLIHPIHKDGIPLISENNLDSLYFIAKAFYLDIYKDYWMNTQFILTHTGGCVQYLAQPLGLLYYLAPKISTLSMFAYMWDAYIMDKPKGYMILKNTITA
;
A
#
# COMPACT_ATOMS: atom_id res chain seq x y z
N MET A 1 13.17 -13.44 -9.07
CA MET A 1 12.48 -12.29 -9.70
C MET A 1 12.27 -11.27 -8.59
N GLU A 2 12.92 -10.11 -8.64
CA GLU A 2 12.63 -9.07 -7.66
C GLU A 2 11.17 -8.62 -7.85
N LEU A 3 10.39 -8.61 -6.77
CA LEU A 3 8.96 -8.27 -6.76
C LEU A 3 8.67 -6.86 -7.34
N PHE A 4 9.72 -6.03 -7.49
CA PHE A 4 9.70 -4.62 -7.81
C PHE A 4 10.69 -4.26 -8.92
N ASP A 5 10.64 -4.99 -10.04
CA ASP A 5 11.32 -4.56 -11.28
C ASP A 5 10.76 -3.20 -11.72
N GLU A 6 11.64 -2.22 -11.91
CA GLU A 6 11.31 -0.85 -12.31
C GLU A 6 10.46 -0.80 -13.59
N ARG A 7 10.68 -1.72 -14.52
CA ARG A 7 9.88 -1.82 -15.77
C ARG A 7 8.43 -2.17 -15.47
N LEU A 8 8.21 -3.14 -14.58
CA LEU A 8 6.87 -3.54 -14.14
C LEU A 8 6.19 -2.42 -13.36
N ILE A 9 6.91 -1.77 -12.46
CA ILE A 9 6.41 -0.64 -11.67
C ILE A 9 5.91 0.49 -12.58
N LYS A 10 6.75 0.94 -13.53
CA LYS A 10 6.38 2.00 -14.47
C LYS A 10 5.18 1.60 -15.31
N LYS A 11 5.14 0.33 -15.76
CA LYS A 11 4.01 -0.19 -16.54
C LYS A 11 2.72 -0.14 -15.73
N ILE A 12 2.73 -0.61 -14.49
CA ILE A 12 1.57 -0.57 -13.59
C ILE A 12 1.10 0.88 -13.38
N GLY A 13 2.02 1.82 -13.12
CA GLY A 13 1.70 3.23 -12.92
C GLY A 13 1.09 3.91 -14.16
N SER A 14 1.47 3.47 -15.35
CA SER A 14 0.94 3.99 -16.61
C SER A 14 -0.47 3.47 -16.97
N ILE A 15 -0.98 2.47 -16.24
CA ILE A 15 -2.31 1.92 -16.49
C ILE A 15 -3.36 2.92 -15.97
N ASN A 16 -4.11 3.52 -16.90
CA ASN A 16 -5.21 4.44 -16.58
C ASN A 16 -6.51 3.68 -16.22
N LYS A 17 -6.38 2.56 -15.52
CA LYS A 17 -7.47 1.66 -15.09
C LYS A 17 -7.13 1.09 -13.71
N PRO A 18 -8.14 0.69 -12.92
CA PRO A 18 -7.90 -0.01 -11.67
C PRO A 18 -7.07 -1.28 -11.86
N VAL A 19 -6.08 -1.48 -10.99
CA VAL A 19 -5.17 -2.62 -11.00
C VAL A 19 -5.60 -3.60 -9.91
N LEU A 20 -6.03 -4.79 -10.32
CA LEU A 20 -6.39 -5.87 -9.42
C LEU A 20 -5.14 -6.62 -8.96
N ILE A 21 -4.92 -6.71 -7.65
CA ILE A 21 -3.86 -7.54 -7.07
C ILE A 21 -4.52 -8.75 -6.43
N HIS A 22 -4.25 -9.91 -7.05
CA HIS A 22 -4.79 -11.18 -6.62
C HIS A 22 -3.67 -12.11 -6.12
N PRO A 23 -3.74 -12.61 -4.88
CA PRO A 23 -2.78 -13.58 -4.37
C PRO A 23 -2.85 -14.88 -5.17
N ILE A 24 -1.70 -15.51 -5.41
CA ILE A 24 -1.66 -16.76 -6.16
C ILE A 24 -1.94 -17.92 -5.19
N HIS A 25 -2.94 -18.72 -5.52
CA HIS A 25 -3.21 -19.97 -4.84
C HIS A 25 -2.98 -21.13 -5.81
N LYS A 26 -2.26 -22.15 -5.37
CA LYS A 26 -1.97 -23.34 -6.19
C LYS A 26 -3.17 -24.28 -6.29
N ASP A 27 -4.05 -24.29 -5.29
CA ASP A 27 -5.03 -25.36 -5.07
C ASP A 27 -6.51 -24.89 -5.07
N GLY A 28 -6.80 -23.69 -5.59
CA GLY A 28 -8.15 -23.08 -5.58
C GLY A 28 -8.25 -21.83 -4.71
N ILE A 29 -9.45 -21.32 -4.41
CA ILE A 29 -9.65 -20.15 -3.52
C ILE A 29 -9.89 -20.66 -2.09
N PRO A 30 -8.87 -20.72 -1.21
CA PRO A 30 -9.05 -21.13 0.17
C PRO A 30 -9.82 -20.07 0.97
N LEU A 31 -10.74 -20.51 1.84
CA LEU A 31 -11.49 -19.64 2.75
C LEU A 31 -10.57 -18.91 3.75
N ILE A 32 -9.49 -19.57 4.17
CA ILE A 32 -8.46 -19.03 5.06
C ILE A 32 -7.11 -19.51 4.53
N SER A 33 -6.25 -18.58 4.15
CA SER A 33 -4.90 -18.86 3.66
C SER A 33 -3.97 -17.73 4.06
N GLU A 34 -2.74 -18.06 4.43
CA GLU A 34 -1.70 -17.07 4.73
C GLU A 34 -1.43 -16.17 3.51
N ASN A 35 -1.50 -16.73 2.30
CA ASN A 35 -1.36 -15.99 1.03
C ASN A 35 -2.41 -14.87 0.85
N ASN A 36 -3.52 -14.87 1.61
CA ASN A 36 -4.51 -13.78 1.56
C ASN A 36 -3.91 -12.43 1.97
N LEU A 37 -2.79 -12.44 2.70
CA LEU A 37 -2.04 -11.26 3.09
C LEU A 37 -1.03 -10.79 2.03
N ASP A 38 -0.80 -11.55 0.96
CA ASP A 38 0.23 -11.22 -0.04
C ASP A 38 -0.07 -9.90 -0.76
N SER A 39 -1.35 -9.63 -1.04
CA SER A 39 -1.78 -8.37 -1.67
C SER A 39 -1.54 -7.17 -0.75
N LEU A 40 -1.76 -7.35 0.55
CA LEU A 40 -1.48 -6.34 1.58
C LEU A 40 0.02 -6.13 1.75
N TYR A 41 0.80 -7.20 1.81
CA TYR A 41 2.25 -7.14 1.91
C TYR A 41 2.88 -6.45 0.69
N PHE A 42 2.39 -6.76 -0.51
CA PHE A 42 2.83 -6.10 -1.74
C PHE A 42 2.64 -4.59 -1.67
N ILE A 43 1.45 -4.13 -1.30
CA ILE A 43 1.18 -2.69 -1.15
C ILE A 43 2.02 -2.09 -0.02
N ALA A 44 2.10 -2.74 1.14
CA ALA A 44 2.91 -2.27 2.27
C ALA A 44 4.36 -1.99 1.87
N LYS A 45 4.94 -2.94 1.13
CA LYS A 45 6.32 -2.83 0.66
C LYS A 45 6.48 -1.73 -0.39
N ALA A 46 5.50 -1.55 -1.27
CA ALA A 46 5.51 -0.45 -2.24
C ALA A 46 5.44 0.93 -1.58
N PHE A 47 4.70 1.06 -0.48
CA PHE A 47 4.68 2.27 0.34
C PHE A 47 6.02 2.52 1.01
N TYR A 48 6.59 1.50 1.66
CA TYR A 48 7.88 1.63 2.33
C TYR A 48 9.00 2.02 1.36
N LEU A 49 8.96 1.53 0.12
CA LEU A 49 9.98 1.82 -0.90
C LEU A 49 9.71 3.11 -1.70
N ASP A 50 8.76 3.95 -1.30
CA ASP A 50 8.33 5.16 -2.03
C ASP A 50 7.83 4.91 -3.47
N ILE A 51 7.61 3.66 -3.87
CA ILE A 51 7.13 3.30 -5.21
C ILE A 51 5.76 3.91 -5.48
N TYR A 52 4.91 3.93 -4.45
CA TYR A 52 3.61 4.57 -4.55
C TYR A 52 3.73 6.05 -4.95
N LYS A 53 4.61 6.79 -4.27
CA LYS A 53 4.81 8.22 -4.50
C LYS A 53 5.44 8.49 -5.86
N ASP A 54 6.45 7.71 -6.22
CA ASP A 54 7.26 7.94 -7.42
C ASP A 54 6.54 7.47 -8.69
N TYR A 55 5.66 6.47 -8.62
CA TYR A 55 5.08 5.82 -9.80
C TYR A 55 3.57 5.61 -9.79
N TRP A 56 2.94 5.43 -8.63
CA TRP A 56 1.54 4.95 -8.53
C TRP A 56 0.58 5.93 -7.88
N MET A 57 0.96 7.20 -7.71
CA MET A 57 0.17 8.20 -7.00
C MET A 57 -1.23 8.40 -7.59
N ASN A 58 -1.40 8.14 -8.90
CA ASN A 58 -2.68 8.25 -9.60
C ASN A 58 -3.28 6.88 -9.96
N THR A 59 -2.73 5.78 -9.47
CA THR A 59 -3.19 4.43 -9.77
C THR A 59 -4.14 3.94 -8.68
N GLN A 60 -5.29 3.42 -9.08
CA GLN A 60 -6.23 2.76 -8.17
C GLN A 60 -5.91 1.27 -8.08
N PHE A 61 -5.87 0.73 -6.87
CA PHE A 61 -5.63 -0.69 -6.62
C PHE A 61 -6.84 -1.34 -5.98
N ILE A 62 -7.18 -2.53 -6.48
CA ILE A 62 -8.20 -3.41 -5.90
C ILE A 62 -7.47 -4.59 -5.28
N LEU A 63 -7.58 -4.75 -3.96
CA LEU A 63 -6.92 -5.83 -3.22
C LEU A 63 -7.91 -6.93 -2.90
N THR A 64 -7.75 -8.09 -3.54
CA THR A 64 -8.66 -9.22 -3.30
C THR A 64 -8.28 -10.02 -2.07
N HIS A 65 -9.26 -10.71 -1.49
CA HIS A 65 -9.10 -11.68 -0.39
C HIS A 65 -8.50 -11.09 0.89
N THR A 66 -8.60 -9.77 1.07
CA THR A 66 -8.02 -9.10 2.24
C THR A 66 -8.83 -9.32 3.52
N GLY A 67 -10.02 -9.92 3.46
CA GLY A 67 -10.84 -10.23 4.64
C GLY A 67 -11.20 -9.01 5.49
N GLY A 68 -11.22 -7.80 4.91
CA GLY A 68 -11.42 -6.55 5.66
C GLY A 68 -10.19 -6.07 6.43
N CYS A 69 -9.06 -6.79 6.38
CA CYS A 69 -7.83 -6.45 7.09
C CYS A 69 -7.18 -5.15 6.61
N VAL A 70 -7.54 -4.65 5.41
CA VAL A 70 -7.06 -3.35 4.88
C VAL A 70 -7.30 -2.24 5.90
N GLN A 71 -8.48 -2.18 6.51
CA GLN A 71 -8.84 -1.09 7.43
C GLN A 71 -8.01 -1.13 8.72
N TYR A 72 -7.71 -2.34 9.21
CA TYR A 72 -6.90 -2.55 10.41
C TYR A 72 -5.41 -2.26 10.15
N LEU A 73 -4.95 -2.48 8.91
CA LEU A 73 -3.57 -2.21 8.52
C LEU A 73 -3.36 -0.79 7.97
N ALA A 74 -4.41 -0.04 7.66
CA ALA A 74 -4.30 1.29 7.08
C ALA A 74 -3.53 2.27 7.97
N GLN A 75 -3.64 2.15 9.31
CA GLN A 75 -2.83 2.96 10.24
C GLN A 75 -1.34 2.56 10.23
N PRO A 76 -0.98 1.28 10.43
CA PRO A 76 0.41 0.82 10.28
C PRO A 76 1.03 1.14 8.91
N LEU A 77 0.27 0.98 7.83
CA LEU A 77 0.68 1.34 6.48
C LEU A 77 0.86 2.86 6.34
N GLY A 78 -0.02 3.63 6.98
CA GLY A 78 0.09 5.08 7.08
C GLY A 78 1.36 5.51 7.80
N LEU A 79 1.77 4.79 8.85
CA LEU A 79 3.06 5.01 9.52
C LEU A 79 4.24 4.68 8.61
N LEU A 80 4.18 3.58 7.84
CA LEU A 80 5.22 3.24 6.86
C LEU A 80 5.42 4.34 5.81
N TYR A 81 4.36 5.05 5.42
CA TYR A 81 4.49 6.23 4.55
C TYR A 81 5.41 7.28 5.18
N TYR A 82 5.34 7.56 6.48
CA TYR A 82 6.25 8.52 7.11
C TYR A 82 7.65 7.94 7.34
N LEU A 83 7.78 6.63 7.56
CA LEU A 83 9.07 5.98 7.77
C LEU A 83 9.83 5.65 6.48
N ALA A 84 9.29 6.00 5.31
CA ALA A 84 9.91 5.72 4.03
C ALA A 84 11.31 6.38 3.92
N PRO A 85 12.29 5.73 3.26
CA PRO A 85 13.71 6.12 3.30
C PRO A 85 14.01 7.55 2.88
N LYS A 86 13.16 8.16 2.05
CA LYS A 86 13.35 9.53 1.54
C LYS A 86 12.76 10.62 2.44
N ILE A 87 12.01 10.26 3.48
CA ILE A 87 11.39 11.22 4.40
C ILE A 87 12.27 11.27 5.65
N SER A 88 12.95 12.41 5.84
CA SER A 88 14.03 12.59 6.82
C SER A 88 13.62 12.33 8.27
N THR A 89 14.56 12.41 9.22
CA THR A 89 14.36 12.32 10.69
C THR A 89 13.23 13.19 11.26
N LEU A 90 12.74 14.19 10.53
CA LEU A 90 11.53 14.96 10.86
C LEU A 90 10.21 14.18 10.63
N SER A 91 10.26 12.99 10.03
CA SER A 91 9.09 12.22 9.62
C SER A 91 8.23 11.72 10.77
N MET A 92 8.87 11.31 11.87
CA MET A 92 8.16 10.88 13.07
C MET A 92 7.47 12.06 13.75
N PHE A 93 8.08 13.24 13.76
CA PHE A 93 7.44 14.47 14.24
C PHE A 93 6.31 14.92 13.31
N ALA A 94 6.47 14.80 12.00
CA ALA A 94 5.42 15.09 11.02
C ALA A 94 4.23 14.14 11.18
N TYR A 95 4.48 12.84 11.44
CA TYR A 95 3.44 11.88 11.78
C TYR A 95 2.73 12.27 13.08
N MET A 96 3.48 12.59 14.14
CA MET A 96 2.89 13.03 15.41
C MET A 96 2.04 14.29 15.23
N TRP A 97 2.50 15.26 14.46
CA TRP A 97 1.71 16.46 14.16
C TRP A 97 0.42 16.12 13.41
N ASP A 98 0.52 15.35 12.31
CA ASP A 98 -0.64 14.97 11.51
C ASP A 98 -1.63 14.05 12.27
N ALA A 99 -1.14 13.22 13.19
CA ALA A 99 -1.95 12.30 13.98
C ALA A 99 -2.57 12.95 15.22
N TYR A 100 -1.82 13.74 15.98
CA TYR A 100 -2.27 14.30 17.26
C TYR A 100 -2.90 15.70 17.14
N ILE A 101 -2.52 16.50 16.14
CA ILE A 101 -3.07 17.85 15.94
C ILE A 101 -4.15 17.85 14.85
N MET A 102 -3.91 17.16 13.74
CA MET A 102 -4.82 17.17 12.59
C MET A 102 -5.82 15.99 12.58
N ASP A 103 -5.67 15.02 13.49
CA ASP A 103 -6.46 13.78 13.61
C ASP A 103 -6.56 12.95 12.30
N LYS A 104 -5.69 13.25 11.32
CA LYS A 104 -5.77 12.74 9.95
C LYS A 104 -4.38 12.57 9.35
N PRO A 105 -3.72 11.41 9.59
CA PRO A 105 -2.43 11.13 8.97
C PRO A 105 -2.55 11.08 7.44
N LYS A 106 -1.70 11.83 6.74
CA LYS A 106 -1.72 11.92 5.26
C LYS A 106 -1.49 10.58 4.59
N GLY A 107 -0.57 9.77 5.12
CA GLY A 107 -0.32 8.41 4.63
C GLY A 107 -1.57 7.54 4.63
N TYR A 108 -2.37 7.61 5.70
CA TYR A 108 -3.66 6.92 5.80
C TYR A 108 -4.67 7.39 4.74
N MET A 109 -4.79 8.71 4.52
CA MET A 109 -5.71 9.25 3.52
C MET A 109 -5.30 8.87 2.09
N ILE A 110 -4.01 8.89 1.81
CA ILE A 110 -3.44 8.43 0.54
C ILE A 110 -3.77 6.95 0.31
N LEU A 111 -3.55 6.10 1.32
CA LEU A 111 -3.91 4.67 1.26
C LEU A 111 -5.40 4.47 0.99
N LYS A 112 -6.26 5.19 1.70
CA LYS A 112 -7.71 5.08 1.57
C LYS A 112 -8.21 5.50 0.18
N ASN A 113 -7.58 6.51 -0.43
CA ASN A 113 -7.95 6.97 -1.77
C ASN A 113 -7.41 6.06 -2.88
N THR A 114 -6.31 5.37 -2.60
CA THR A 114 -5.61 4.48 -3.54
C THR A 114 -6.23 3.09 -3.59
N ILE A 115 -6.64 2.58 -2.43
CA ILE A 115 -7.11 1.22 -2.26
C ILE A 115 -8.62 1.22 -2.23
N THR A 116 -9.22 0.51 -3.18
CA THR A 116 -10.64 0.16 -3.13
C THR A 116 -10.76 -1.28 -2.64
N ALA A 117 -11.50 -1.48 -1.55
CA ALA A 117 -11.81 -2.78 -0.96
C ALA A 117 -13.19 -3.26 -1.42
#